data_AF-A0A060ZZY9-F1
#
_entry.id   AF-A0A060ZZY9-F1
#
_cell.length_a   1.000
_cell.length_b   1.000
_cell.length_c   1.000
_cell.angle_alpha   90.00
_cell.angle_beta   90.00
_cell.angle_gamma   90.00
#
_symmetry.space_group_name_H-M   'P 1'
#
loop_
_entity.id
_entity.type
_entity.pdbx_description
1 polymer ?
#
loop_
_entity_poly.entity_id
_entity_poly.type
_entity_poly.pdbx_seq_one_letter_code
_entity_poly.pdbx_strand_id
1 'polypeptide(L)'
;MAGTHPSRPGTGGGDGDVPPYIARDADEPIRRRVAEAERDGGMVLVVGDSTAGKTRAAFEAVRAVLPAYRVCAPSADNDLTGVPLSIERGGSPCVVWLDDLERYLRPGGMQIDVLAALTRLKVPVVATMRLKPFESFSAARDHGSGAQLLRAAGVIDLDRLWSEGELSRAERCDDPRILDALTHHGTYGVAEYLAAGPSLLREWRRAGPGNGHARGTALVRAAVDLTRCGLRGPYPRALLEDAHQWYLPAEGSISRLEPLDTAFDWASKVRHGVTSLLLPAGTEKWLAFDYLVDHADTKIPDQVWEVALAHTDADADRWVIARNAQDVAPHAAEKAWRPLADAGNPYAANDLALLLGELGRVQEAESLYRQALGKGHLDAANNLAVLLEKEGRIDEAEALYRSALGSGDPYAALNLGALLERAERLAEAAALYRRALNNGSKHAAHALATLAQKMGSLDEAVSLYRVAIDLGDPYAAEDLAELLIFLGRPREAEECRAGRATSD
;
A
#
# COMPACT_ATOMS: atom_id res chain seq x y z
N MET A 1 -19.00 -13.80 15.23
CA MET A 1 -18.06 -13.72 14.09
C MET A 1 -18.73 -14.38 12.89
N ALA A 2 -19.50 -13.61 12.14
CA ALA A 2 -20.05 -14.05 10.85
C ALA A 2 -19.14 -13.47 9.75
N GLY A 3 -18.38 -14.35 9.10
CA GLY A 3 -17.87 -14.17 7.74
C GLY A 3 -16.90 -13.01 7.44
N THR A 4 -15.70 -13.00 8.03
CA THR A 4 -14.44 -12.60 7.37
C THR A 4 -13.30 -13.30 8.12
N HIS A 5 -12.37 -13.94 7.40
CA HIS A 5 -11.24 -14.63 8.02
C HIS A 5 -10.37 -13.64 8.81
N PRO A 6 -9.90 -14.00 10.02
CA PRO A 6 -9.00 -13.16 10.78
C PRO A 6 -7.57 -13.16 10.18
N SER A 7 -7.00 -11.98 10.07
CA SER A 7 -5.57 -11.67 10.03
C SER A 7 -5.20 -10.96 11.36
N ARG A 8 -3.92 -10.84 11.71
CA ARG A 8 -3.48 -10.50 13.08
C ARG A 8 -3.00 -9.04 13.21
N PRO A 9 -2.89 -8.49 14.45
CA PRO A 9 -3.13 -7.08 14.76
C PRO A 9 -1.92 -6.21 14.49
N GLY A 10 -2.17 -5.02 13.93
CA GLY A 10 -1.20 -3.94 13.90
C GLY A 10 -1.03 -3.31 15.30
N THR A 11 0.19 -2.85 15.58
CA THR A 11 0.60 -2.13 16.78
C THR A 11 -0.02 -0.73 16.79
N GLY A 12 -1.28 -0.67 17.19
CA GLY A 12 -2.07 0.55 17.32
C GLY A 12 -3.52 0.15 17.56
N GLY A 13 -4.01 0.30 18.78
CA GLY A 13 -5.31 -0.21 19.19
C GLY A 13 -6.46 0.39 18.38
N GLY A 14 -7.02 -0.40 17.44
CA GLY A 14 -8.28 -0.13 16.75
C GLY A 14 -8.44 -0.95 15.46
N ASP A 15 -9.27 -2.00 15.49
CA ASP A 15 -9.97 -2.62 14.34
C ASP A 15 -9.21 -3.02 13.04
N GLY A 16 -7.88 -3.11 13.06
CA GLY A 16 -7.05 -3.33 11.86
C GLY A 16 -7.00 -4.76 11.33
N ASP A 17 -8.08 -5.29 10.76
CA ASP A 17 -8.06 -6.59 10.08
C ASP A 17 -8.89 -6.71 8.79
N VAL A 18 -9.80 -5.78 8.54
CA VAL A 18 -10.60 -5.74 7.31
C VAL A 18 -10.45 -4.34 6.70
N PRO A 19 -10.24 -4.21 5.37
CA PRO A 19 -10.28 -2.91 4.71
C PRO A 19 -11.57 -2.17 5.08
N PRO A 20 -11.53 -0.82 5.15
CA PRO A 20 -12.72 -0.04 5.41
C PRO A 20 -13.78 -0.38 4.38
N TYR A 21 -15.02 -0.44 4.83
CA TYR A 21 -16.11 -0.79 3.96
C TYR A 21 -16.42 0.36 3.00
N ILE A 22 -16.31 0.11 1.70
CA ILE A 22 -16.80 1.04 0.69
C ILE A 22 -18.29 0.81 0.53
N ALA A 23 -19.07 1.85 0.77
CA ALA A 23 -20.52 1.81 0.61
C ALA A 23 -20.88 1.35 -0.81
N ARG A 24 -21.77 0.38 -0.92
CA ARG A 24 -22.31 -0.13 -2.19
C ARG A 24 -23.59 0.61 -2.54
N ASP A 25 -23.91 0.70 -3.82
CA ASP A 25 -25.16 1.33 -4.30
C ASP A 25 -26.39 0.56 -3.79
N ALA A 26 -26.24 -0.74 -3.56
CA ALA A 26 -27.26 -1.60 -2.96
C ALA A 26 -27.47 -1.36 -1.45
N ASP A 27 -26.60 -0.62 -0.76
CA ASP A 27 -26.67 -0.48 0.70
C ASP A 27 -27.94 0.20 1.17
N GLU A 28 -28.38 1.24 0.46
CA GLU A 28 -29.59 1.96 0.82
C GLU A 28 -30.86 1.11 0.63
N PRO A 29 -31.03 0.38 -0.51
CA PRO A 29 -32.03 -0.67 -0.61
C PRO A 29 -31.98 -1.72 0.51
N ILE A 30 -30.79 -2.21 0.88
CA ILE A 30 -30.63 -3.22 1.94
C ILE A 30 -31.05 -2.63 3.29
N ARG A 31 -30.56 -1.44 3.66
CA ARG A 31 -30.91 -0.76 4.91
C ARG A 31 -32.42 -0.52 5.01
N ARG A 32 -33.06 -0.06 3.94
CA ARG A 32 -34.51 0.15 3.89
C ARG A 32 -35.27 -1.14 4.19
N ARG A 33 -34.89 -2.25 3.56
CA ARG A 33 -35.53 -3.55 3.76
C ARG A 33 -35.28 -4.12 5.16
N VAL A 34 -34.09 -3.91 5.72
CA VAL A 34 -33.81 -4.29 7.12
C VAL A 34 -34.68 -3.48 8.08
N ALA A 35 -34.89 -2.18 7.84
CA ALA A 35 -35.76 -1.33 8.67
C ALA A 35 -37.26 -1.67 8.52
N GLU A 36 -37.69 -2.12 7.34
CA GLU A 36 -39.02 -2.71 7.14
C GLU A 36 -39.16 -4.01 7.94
N ALA A 37 -38.18 -4.91 7.84
CA ALA A 37 -38.17 -6.18 8.56
C ALA A 37 -38.07 -6.01 10.10
N GLU A 38 -37.50 -4.90 10.59
CA GLU A 38 -37.51 -4.57 12.02
C GLU A 38 -38.94 -4.34 12.55
N ARG A 39 -39.76 -3.61 11.77
CA ARG A 39 -41.12 -3.21 12.19
C ARG A 39 -42.14 -4.34 12.04
N ASP A 40 -41.99 -5.08 10.95
CA ASP A 40 -43.01 -6.01 10.45
C ASP A 40 -42.56 -7.48 10.49
N GLY A 41 -41.28 -7.74 10.76
CA GLY A 41 -40.66 -9.05 10.54
C GLY A 41 -40.43 -9.34 9.07
N GLY A 42 -39.95 -10.55 8.76
CA GLY A 42 -39.75 -11.02 7.39
C GLY A 42 -38.29 -11.19 7.00
N MET A 43 -38.04 -11.57 5.74
CA MET A 43 -36.72 -11.94 5.27
C MET A 43 -36.18 -10.98 4.22
N VAL A 44 -35.00 -10.43 4.47
CA VAL A 44 -34.19 -9.69 3.51
C VAL A 44 -33.16 -10.65 2.93
N LEU A 45 -33.14 -10.80 1.60
CA LEU A 45 -32.23 -11.73 0.92
C LEU A 45 -31.33 -10.98 -0.05
N VAL A 46 -30.03 -10.98 0.21
CA VAL A 46 -29.02 -10.39 -0.68
C VAL A 46 -28.48 -11.48 -1.62
N VAL A 47 -28.72 -11.32 -2.91
CA VAL A 47 -28.36 -12.28 -3.96
C VAL A 47 -27.24 -11.70 -4.82
N GLY A 48 -26.35 -12.53 -5.34
CA GLY A 48 -25.27 -12.08 -6.23
C GLY A 48 -24.18 -13.14 -6.41
N ASP A 49 -23.21 -12.86 -7.27
CA ASP A 49 -22.10 -13.76 -7.55
C ASP A 49 -21.28 -14.10 -6.30
N SER A 50 -20.53 -15.21 -6.36
CA SER A 50 -19.48 -15.48 -5.35
C SER A 50 -18.61 -14.23 -5.18
N THR A 51 -18.18 -13.94 -3.95
CA THR A 51 -17.26 -12.82 -3.66
C THR A 51 -17.71 -11.39 -4.02
N ALA A 52 -18.96 -11.18 -4.45
CA ALA A 52 -19.54 -9.83 -4.70
C ALA A 52 -19.63 -8.91 -3.46
N GLY A 53 -19.29 -9.40 -2.26
CA GLY A 53 -19.37 -8.63 -1.01
C GLY A 53 -20.70 -8.73 -0.25
N LYS A 54 -21.58 -9.69 -0.61
CA LYS A 54 -22.93 -9.86 -0.02
C LYS A 54 -22.96 -9.88 1.50
N THR A 55 -22.15 -10.75 2.11
CA THR A 55 -22.05 -10.91 3.57
C THR A 55 -21.61 -9.61 4.23
N ARG A 56 -20.67 -8.88 3.62
CA ARG A 56 -20.21 -7.60 4.16
C ARG A 56 -21.29 -6.52 4.02
N ALA A 57 -21.92 -6.38 2.86
CA ALA A 57 -22.99 -5.39 2.65
C ALA A 57 -24.19 -5.62 3.59
N ALA A 58 -24.62 -6.88 3.73
CA ALA A 58 -25.67 -7.24 4.67
C ALA A 58 -25.27 -6.96 6.13
N PHE A 59 -24.00 -7.19 6.50
CA PHE A 59 -23.51 -6.97 7.85
C PHE A 59 -23.50 -5.47 8.18
N GLU A 60 -23.07 -4.65 7.24
CA GLU A 60 -23.02 -3.20 7.36
C GLU A 60 -24.43 -2.60 7.46
N ALA A 61 -25.40 -3.13 6.71
CA ALA A 61 -26.79 -2.74 6.84
C ALA A 61 -27.38 -3.11 8.20
N VAL A 62 -27.15 -4.33 8.70
CA VAL A 62 -27.59 -4.76 10.03
C VAL A 62 -26.93 -3.92 11.13
N ARG A 63 -25.63 -3.66 11.02
CA ARG A 63 -24.89 -2.82 11.98
C ARG A 63 -25.44 -1.39 12.03
N ALA A 64 -25.81 -0.83 10.87
CA ALA A 64 -26.35 0.53 10.77
C ALA A 64 -27.79 0.64 11.28
N VAL A 65 -28.65 -0.34 10.97
CA VAL A 65 -30.09 -0.27 11.26
C VAL A 65 -30.46 -0.90 12.59
N LEU A 66 -29.79 -2.00 12.98
CA LEU A 66 -30.10 -2.81 14.15
C LEU A 66 -28.93 -2.88 15.16
N PRO A 67 -28.32 -1.76 15.57
CA PRO A 67 -27.09 -1.76 16.37
C PRO A 67 -27.26 -2.40 17.76
N ALA A 68 -28.49 -2.44 18.29
CA ALA A 68 -28.82 -3.01 19.60
C ALA A 68 -29.31 -4.47 19.54
N TYR A 69 -29.46 -5.05 18.35
CA TYR A 69 -30.00 -6.41 18.18
C TYR A 69 -28.89 -7.45 18.34
N ARG A 70 -29.20 -8.55 19.02
CA ARG A 70 -28.31 -9.72 19.03
C ARG A 70 -28.39 -10.46 17.71
N VAL A 71 -27.27 -10.99 17.22
CA VAL A 71 -27.26 -11.83 16.02
C VAL A 71 -27.48 -13.29 16.41
N CYS A 72 -28.61 -13.86 15.99
CA CYS A 72 -28.88 -15.29 16.06
C CYS A 72 -28.44 -15.94 14.73
N ALA A 73 -27.27 -16.58 14.72
CA ALA A 73 -26.73 -17.27 13.55
C ALA A 73 -26.72 -18.79 13.79
N PRO A 74 -27.83 -19.51 13.54
CA PRO A 74 -27.86 -20.96 13.71
C PRO A 74 -26.91 -21.64 12.72
N SER A 75 -26.28 -22.75 13.11
CA SER A 75 -25.51 -23.56 12.17
C SER A 75 -26.43 -24.11 11.10
N ALA A 76 -25.92 -24.26 9.87
CA ALA A 76 -26.66 -24.89 8.79
C ALA A 76 -27.26 -26.21 9.28
N ASP A 77 -26.49 -27.11 9.91
CA ASP A 77 -26.93 -28.46 10.31
C ASP A 77 -28.02 -28.53 11.40
N ASN A 78 -28.35 -27.41 12.05
CA ASN A 78 -29.36 -27.38 13.12
C ASN A 78 -30.80 -27.45 12.57
N ASP A 79 -31.71 -28.02 13.37
CA ASP A 79 -33.15 -27.91 13.13
C ASP A 79 -33.63 -26.50 13.51
N LEU A 80 -34.18 -25.78 12.53
CA LEU A 80 -34.63 -24.40 12.71
C LEU A 80 -36.07 -24.27 13.24
N THR A 81 -36.82 -25.37 13.31
CA THR A 81 -38.23 -25.34 13.75
C THR A 81 -38.39 -24.84 15.20
N GLY A 82 -37.37 -25.07 16.05
CA GLY A 82 -37.34 -24.61 17.45
C GLY A 82 -36.78 -23.19 17.66
N VAL A 83 -36.25 -22.55 16.61
CA VAL A 83 -35.61 -21.22 16.72
C VAL A 83 -36.60 -20.13 17.15
N PRO A 84 -37.82 -20.02 16.59
CA PRO A 84 -38.80 -19.01 17.01
C PRO A 84 -39.11 -19.06 18.52
N LEU A 85 -39.36 -20.26 19.04
CA LEU A 85 -39.63 -20.47 20.48
C LEU A 85 -38.44 -20.12 21.36
N SER A 86 -37.22 -20.41 20.89
CA SER A 86 -35.99 -20.09 21.63
C SER A 86 -35.76 -18.58 21.71
N ILE A 87 -36.05 -17.86 20.62
CA ILE A 87 -35.96 -16.39 20.56
C ILE A 87 -37.01 -15.76 21.48
N GLU A 88 -38.26 -16.21 21.40
CA GLU A 88 -39.37 -15.72 22.23
C GLU A 88 -39.05 -15.85 23.73
N ARG A 89 -38.52 -17.01 24.16
CA ARG A 89 -38.08 -17.22 25.55
C ARG A 89 -36.89 -16.36 25.95
N GLY A 90 -36.03 -16.00 24.99
CA GLY A 90 -34.82 -15.21 25.22
C GLY A 90 -35.09 -13.72 25.50
N GLY A 91 -36.26 -13.20 25.12
CA GLY A 91 -36.78 -11.89 25.52
C GLY A 91 -36.00 -10.64 25.09
N SER A 92 -34.87 -10.78 24.37
CA SER A 92 -34.10 -9.64 23.86
C SER A 92 -34.18 -9.56 22.33
N PRO A 93 -34.22 -8.34 21.75
CA PRO A 93 -34.26 -8.15 20.30
C PRO A 93 -33.12 -8.89 19.60
N CYS A 94 -33.46 -9.62 18.54
CA CYS A 94 -32.46 -10.33 17.75
C CYS A 94 -32.81 -10.33 16.27
N VAL A 95 -31.77 -10.43 15.44
CA VAL A 95 -31.86 -10.66 14.01
C VAL A 95 -31.39 -12.08 13.73
N VAL A 96 -32.14 -12.82 12.91
CA VAL A 96 -31.70 -14.14 12.45
C VAL A 96 -30.81 -13.95 11.22
N TRP A 97 -29.58 -14.47 11.27
CA TRP A 97 -28.59 -14.34 10.21
C TRP A 97 -28.32 -15.68 9.54
N LEU A 98 -28.57 -15.77 8.23
CA LEU A 98 -28.40 -16.98 7.43
C LEU A 98 -27.44 -16.72 6.25
N ASP A 99 -26.16 -17.06 6.41
CA ASP A 99 -25.17 -16.91 5.34
C ASP A 99 -25.18 -18.13 4.41
N ASP A 100 -25.23 -17.92 3.09
CA ASP A 100 -25.49 -18.96 2.07
C ASP A 100 -26.81 -19.73 2.33
N LEU A 101 -27.97 -19.06 2.14
CA LEU A 101 -29.33 -19.56 2.40
C LEU A 101 -29.58 -20.95 1.80
N GLU A 102 -28.99 -21.27 0.65
CA GLU A 102 -29.09 -22.59 0.00
C GLU A 102 -28.74 -23.76 0.93
N ARG A 103 -27.90 -23.55 1.96
CA ARG A 103 -27.54 -24.57 2.96
C ARG A 103 -28.66 -24.88 3.95
N TYR A 104 -29.61 -23.96 4.10
CA TYR A 104 -30.74 -24.06 5.03
C TYR A 104 -32.03 -24.52 4.33
N LEU A 105 -32.06 -24.61 2.99
CA LEU A 105 -33.22 -25.06 2.21
C LEU A 105 -33.34 -26.59 2.19
N ARG A 106 -33.52 -27.21 3.37
CA ARG A 106 -33.68 -28.66 3.55
C ARG A 106 -34.79 -28.98 4.56
N PRO A 107 -35.26 -30.24 4.66
CA PRO A 107 -36.20 -30.65 5.71
C PRO A 107 -35.65 -30.32 7.10
N GLY A 108 -36.46 -29.68 7.95
CA GLY A 108 -36.03 -29.16 9.27
C GLY A 108 -35.19 -27.87 9.22
N GLY A 109 -34.89 -27.36 8.03
CA GLY A 109 -34.17 -26.09 7.84
C GLY A 109 -35.10 -24.87 7.77
N MET A 110 -34.69 -23.84 7.03
CA MET A 110 -35.49 -22.63 6.86
C MET A 110 -36.64 -22.92 5.90
N GLN A 111 -37.87 -22.89 6.42
CA GLN A 111 -39.10 -23.20 5.70
C GLN A 111 -40.11 -22.05 5.88
N ILE A 112 -41.16 -22.03 5.07
CA ILE A 112 -42.13 -20.92 5.04
C ILE A 112 -42.89 -20.74 6.37
N ASP A 113 -43.14 -21.84 7.08
CA ASP A 113 -43.77 -21.86 8.40
C ASP A 113 -42.85 -21.29 9.49
N VAL A 114 -41.56 -21.61 9.46
CA VAL A 114 -40.54 -21.02 10.33
C VAL A 114 -40.42 -19.51 10.06
N LEU A 115 -40.36 -19.10 8.79
CA LEU A 115 -40.36 -17.69 8.43
C LEU A 115 -41.61 -16.97 8.92
N ALA A 116 -42.79 -17.57 8.73
CA ALA A 116 -44.05 -17.00 9.18
C ALA A 116 -44.10 -16.86 10.71
N ALA A 117 -43.53 -17.80 11.47
CA ALA A 117 -43.40 -17.71 12.91
C ALA A 117 -42.49 -16.56 13.35
N LEU A 118 -41.31 -16.43 12.75
CA LEU A 118 -40.39 -15.31 13.00
C LEU A 118 -41.02 -13.96 12.65
N THR A 119 -41.77 -13.91 11.54
CA THR A 119 -42.48 -12.70 11.11
C THR A 119 -43.55 -12.28 12.12
N ARG A 120 -44.33 -13.22 12.68
CA ARG A 120 -45.30 -12.92 13.75
C ARG A 120 -44.63 -12.38 15.02
N LEU A 121 -43.43 -12.85 15.32
CA LEU A 121 -42.61 -12.35 16.43
C LEU A 121 -41.89 -11.03 16.09
N LYS A 122 -42.08 -10.49 14.89
CA LYS A 122 -41.38 -9.31 14.36
C LYS A 122 -39.86 -9.44 14.40
N VAL A 123 -39.36 -10.65 14.16
CA VAL A 123 -37.94 -10.94 14.12
C VAL A 123 -37.46 -10.79 12.67
N PRO A 124 -36.55 -9.84 12.38
CA PRO A 124 -35.95 -9.71 11.06
C PRO A 124 -35.05 -10.91 10.75
N VAL A 125 -35.13 -11.41 9.53
CA VAL A 125 -34.23 -12.43 8.99
C VAL A 125 -33.39 -11.79 7.89
N VAL A 126 -32.07 -11.84 8.00
CA VAL A 126 -31.14 -11.36 6.98
C VAL A 126 -30.36 -12.55 6.45
N ALA A 127 -30.44 -12.75 5.14
CA ALA A 127 -29.86 -13.89 4.46
C ALA A 127 -29.04 -13.46 3.24
N THR A 128 -28.03 -14.25 2.90
CA THR A 128 -27.26 -14.11 1.65
C THR A 128 -27.43 -15.36 0.80
N MET A 129 -27.40 -15.25 -0.52
CA MET A 129 -27.48 -16.42 -1.42
C MET A 129 -26.69 -16.15 -2.70
N ARG A 130 -26.12 -17.20 -3.29
CA ARG A 130 -25.44 -17.08 -4.59
C ARG A 130 -26.46 -17.02 -5.73
N LEU A 131 -26.16 -16.25 -6.78
CA LEU A 131 -27.05 -16.06 -7.93
C LEU A 131 -27.47 -17.39 -8.60
N LYS A 132 -26.51 -18.28 -8.90
CA LYS A 132 -26.78 -19.55 -9.57
C LYS A 132 -27.73 -20.49 -8.78
N PRO A 133 -27.54 -20.72 -7.46
CA PRO A 133 -28.55 -21.40 -6.64
C PRO A 133 -29.89 -20.67 -6.62
N PHE A 134 -29.91 -19.35 -6.48
CA PHE A 134 -31.14 -18.56 -6.45
C PHE A 134 -31.98 -18.74 -7.73
N GLU A 135 -31.37 -18.64 -8.90
CA GLU A 135 -32.02 -18.91 -10.19
C GLU A 135 -32.56 -20.34 -10.26
N SER A 136 -31.78 -21.31 -9.79
CA SER A 136 -32.14 -22.73 -9.81
C SER A 136 -33.36 -23.03 -8.94
N PHE A 137 -33.42 -22.46 -7.73
CA PHE A 137 -34.56 -22.60 -6.82
C PHE A 137 -35.78 -21.78 -7.28
N SER A 138 -35.57 -20.66 -7.97
CA SER A 138 -36.64 -19.80 -8.48
C SER A 138 -37.28 -20.33 -9.76
N ALA A 139 -36.50 -21.01 -10.62
CA ALA A 139 -36.95 -21.58 -11.89
C ALA A 139 -37.56 -22.99 -11.77
N ALA A 140 -37.46 -23.63 -10.59
CA ALA A 140 -38.05 -24.94 -10.35
C ALA A 140 -39.58 -24.90 -10.59
N ARG A 141 -40.06 -25.73 -11.54
CA ARG A 141 -41.49 -25.82 -11.89
C ARG A 141 -42.34 -26.38 -10.74
N ASP A 142 -41.73 -27.14 -9.87
CA ASP A 142 -42.37 -27.72 -8.70
C ASP A 142 -42.47 -26.65 -7.59
N HIS A 143 -43.65 -26.49 -6.98
CA HIS A 143 -43.90 -25.51 -5.92
C HIS A 143 -43.26 -25.91 -4.58
N GLY A 144 -42.04 -26.41 -4.62
CA GLY A 144 -41.25 -26.80 -3.46
C GLY A 144 -41.09 -25.65 -2.46
N SER A 145 -40.90 -26.01 -1.18
CA SER A 145 -40.86 -25.05 -0.07
C SER A 145 -39.80 -23.96 -0.23
N GLY A 146 -38.68 -24.25 -0.89
CA GLY A 146 -37.64 -23.27 -1.22
C GLY A 146 -38.12 -22.14 -2.14
N ALA A 147 -38.84 -22.47 -3.22
CA ALA A 147 -39.35 -21.46 -4.16
C ALA A 147 -40.42 -20.55 -3.50
N GLN A 148 -41.22 -21.10 -2.59
CA GLN A 148 -42.20 -20.33 -1.81
C GLN A 148 -41.52 -19.38 -0.84
N LEU A 149 -40.46 -19.84 -0.16
CA LEU A 149 -39.66 -19.03 0.75
C LEU A 149 -38.98 -17.86 0.02
N LEU A 150 -38.38 -18.10 -1.15
CA LEU A 150 -37.73 -17.04 -1.93
C LEU A 150 -38.72 -15.98 -2.42
N ARG A 151 -39.97 -16.37 -2.77
CA ARG A 151 -41.03 -15.41 -3.13
C ARG A 151 -41.49 -14.54 -1.97
N ALA A 152 -41.38 -15.03 -0.73
CA ALA A 152 -41.71 -14.27 0.47
C ALA A 152 -40.56 -13.36 0.93
N ALA A 153 -39.38 -13.45 0.30
CA ALA A 153 -38.22 -12.67 0.64
C ALA A 153 -38.21 -11.31 -0.07
N GLY A 154 -37.78 -10.26 0.63
CA GLY A 154 -37.35 -9.02 0.03
C GLY A 154 -35.97 -9.21 -0.62
N VAL A 155 -35.95 -9.68 -1.86
CA VAL A 155 -34.72 -9.92 -2.63
C VAL A 155 -34.09 -8.60 -3.07
N ILE A 156 -32.76 -8.53 -2.95
CA ILE A 156 -31.92 -7.45 -3.44
C ILE A 156 -30.73 -8.07 -4.16
N ASP A 157 -30.53 -7.70 -5.42
CA ASP A 157 -29.38 -8.12 -6.20
C ASP A 157 -28.18 -7.22 -5.89
N LEU A 158 -27.02 -7.83 -5.71
CA LEU A 158 -25.74 -7.17 -5.50
C LEU A 158 -24.80 -7.54 -6.63
N ASP A 159 -24.48 -6.54 -7.44
CA ASP A 159 -23.59 -6.70 -8.58
C ASP A 159 -22.14 -6.96 -8.14
N ARG A 160 -21.48 -7.84 -8.89
CA ARG A 160 -20.06 -8.18 -8.69
C ARG A 160 -19.15 -7.03 -9.09
N LEU A 161 -19.44 -6.41 -10.24
CA LEU A 161 -18.71 -5.27 -10.76
C LEU A 161 -19.20 -4.00 -10.08
N TRP A 162 -18.26 -3.15 -9.70
CA TRP A 162 -18.59 -1.92 -9.01
C TRP A 162 -19.03 -0.86 -10.01
N SER A 163 -20.06 -0.09 -9.67
CA SER A 163 -20.48 1.05 -10.47
C SER A 163 -19.42 2.16 -10.47
N GLU A 164 -19.49 3.10 -11.40
CA GLU A 164 -18.63 4.30 -11.36
C GLU A 164 -18.75 5.05 -10.02
N GLY A 165 -19.97 5.10 -9.46
CA GLY A 165 -20.20 5.71 -8.16
C GLY A 165 -19.53 4.97 -7.01
N GLU A 166 -19.49 3.64 -7.05
CA GLU A 166 -18.78 2.79 -6.08
C GLU A 166 -17.27 2.95 -6.20
N LEU A 167 -16.74 2.99 -7.42
CA LEU A 167 -15.32 3.22 -7.69
C LEU A 167 -14.87 4.60 -7.20
N SER A 168 -15.63 5.67 -7.49
CA SER A 168 -15.33 7.02 -7.00
C SER A 168 -15.36 7.15 -5.47
N ARG A 169 -16.16 6.32 -4.77
CA ARG A 169 -16.12 6.27 -3.30
C ARG A 169 -14.88 5.56 -2.78
N ALA A 170 -14.45 4.51 -3.48
CA ALA A 170 -13.26 3.75 -3.18
C ALA A 170 -11.97 4.57 -3.39
N GLU A 171 -11.91 5.37 -4.46
CA GLU A 171 -10.78 6.25 -4.78
C GLU A 171 -10.51 7.31 -3.70
N ARG A 172 -11.54 7.69 -2.95
CA ARG A 172 -11.45 8.66 -1.85
C ARG A 172 -11.01 8.02 -0.53
N CYS A 173 -10.72 6.72 -0.54
CA CYS A 173 -10.28 6.01 0.63
C CYS A 173 -8.76 5.98 0.70
N ASP A 174 -8.22 6.35 1.86
CA ASP A 174 -6.78 6.33 2.13
C ASP A 174 -6.25 4.94 2.51
N ASP A 175 -6.99 3.86 2.22
CA ASP A 175 -6.53 2.49 2.47
C ASP A 175 -5.76 1.95 1.25
N PRO A 176 -4.45 1.65 1.39
CA PRO A 176 -3.61 1.23 0.28
C PRO A 176 -4.09 -0.06 -0.38
N ARG A 177 -4.79 -0.94 0.36
CA ARG A 177 -5.33 -2.20 -0.20
C ARG A 177 -6.50 -1.95 -1.14
N ILE A 178 -7.30 -0.92 -0.87
CA ILE A 178 -8.44 -0.53 -1.70
C ILE A 178 -7.95 0.18 -2.97
N LEU A 179 -6.95 1.05 -2.83
CA LEU A 179 -6.29 1.68 -3.98
C LEU A 179 -5.62 0.65 -4.89
N ASP A 180 -4.92 -0.34 -4.34
CA ASP A 180 -4.35 -1.46 -5.11
C ASP A 180 -5.42 -2.30 -5.82
N ALA A 181 -6.53 -2.61 -5.12
CA ALA A 181 -7.64 -3.30 -5.75
C ALA A 181 -8.27 -2.47 -6.88
N LEU A 182 -8.34 -1.15 -6.77
CA LEU A 182 -8.85 -0.28 -7.83
C LEU A 182 -7.94 -0.27 -9.07
N THR A 183 -6.63 -0.34 -8.90
CA THR A 183 -5.70 -0.39 -10.04
C THR A 183 -5.73 -1.76 -10.74
N HIS A 184 -5.97 -2.84 -9.99
CA HIS A 184 -5.77 -4.21 -10.49
C HIS A 184 -7.04 -5.09 -10.57
N HIS A 185 -8.23 -4.57 -10.23
CA HIS A 185 -9.47 -5.37 -10.22
C HIS A 185 -9.85 -5.98 -11.57
N GLY A 186 -9.47 -5.33 -12.68
CA GLY A 186 -9.75 -5.78 -14.05
C GLY A 186 -11.19 -6.30 -14.23
N THR A 187 -11.34 -7.40 -14.96
CA THR A 187 -12.63 -8.06 -15.23
C THR A 187 -13.24 -8.79 -14.01
N TYR A 188 -12.47 -8.92 -12.92
CA TYR A 188 -12.80 -9.75 -11.77
C TYR A 188 -13.47 -8.96 -10.62
N GLY A 189 -13.24 -7.65 -10.55
CA GLY A 189 -13.92 -6.74 -9.62
C GLY A 189 -13.21 -6.57 -8.27
N VAL A 190 -13.38 -5.37 -7.68
CA VAL A 190 -12.60 -4.89 -6.53
C VAL A 190 -12.77 -5.78 -5.29
N ALA A 191 -14.01 -6.18 -4.99
CA ALA A 191 -14.32 -7.03 -3.84
C ALA A 191 -13.66 -8.42 -3.92
N GLU A 192 -13.46 -8.92 -5.14
CA GLU A 192 -12.92 -10.24 -5.41
C GLU A 192 -11.39 -10.25 -5.25
N TYR A 193 -10.73 -9.20 -5.74
CA TYR A 193 -9.30 -8.97 -5.54
C TYR A 193 -8.94 -8.87 -4.04
N LEU A 194 -9.69 -8.05 -3.28
CA LEU A 194 -9.50 -7.89 -1.83
C LEU A 194 -9.67 -9.20 -1.05
N ALA A 195 -10.57 -10.08 -1.51
CA ALA A 195 -10.84 -11.35 -0.86
C ALA A 195 -9.77 -12.42 -1.14
N ALA A 196 -9.18 -12.42 -2.34
CA ALA A 196 -8.24 -13.46 -2.78
C ALA A 196 -6.81 -13.24 -2.26
N GLY A 197 -6.36 -11.99 -2.13
CA GLY A 197 -4.95 -11.65 -1.84
C GLY A 197 -4.36 -12.27 -0.58
N PRO A 198 -4.95 -12.07 0.62
CA PRO A 198 -4.45 -12.65 1.86
C PRO A 198 -4.41 -14.18 1.85
N SER A 199 -5.33 -14.83 1.12
CA SER A 199 -5.33 -16.28 0.99
C SER A 199 -4.16 -16.78 0.14
N LEU A 200 -3.88 -16.12 -0.98
CA LEU A 200 -2.76 -16.44 -1.85
C LEU A 200 -1.41 -16.20 -1.16
N LEU A 201 -1.26 -15.09 -0.45
CA LEU A 201 -0.04 -14.82 0.34
C LEU A 201 0.19 -15.89 1.41
N ARG A 202 -0.86 -16.31 2.14
CA ARG A 202 -0.76 -17.40 3.12
C ARG A 202 -0.42 -18.74 2.47
N GLU A 203 -0.97 -19.02 1.30
CA GLU A 203 -0.64 -20.22 0.53
C GLU A 203 0.84 -20.21 0.13
N TRP A 204 1.32 -19.10 -0.46
CA TRP A 204 2.72 -18.95 -0.86
C TRP A 204 3.70 -19.05 0.32
N ARG A 205 3.41 -18.41 1.45
CA ARG A 205 4.25 -18.50 2.67
C ARG A 205 4.28 -19.89 3.30
N ARG A 206 3.22 -20.69 3.08
CA ARG A 206 3.18 -22.08 3.55
C ARG A 206 3.78 -23.04 2.53
N ALA A 207 3.73 -22.70 1.25
CA ALA A 207 4.37 -23.43 0.16
C ALA A 207 5.90 -23.38 0.34
N GLY A 208 6.56 -24.51 0.12
CA GLY A 208 8.01 -24.59 0.27
C GLY A 208 8.56 -26.01 0.17
N PRO A 209 9.83 -26.20 0.57
CA PRO A 209 10.53 -27.49 0.52
C PRO A 209 9.76 -28.66 1.14
N GLY A 210 9.09 -28.42 2.27
CA GLY A 210 8.43 -29.46 3.06
C GLY A 210 7.10 -29.98 2.50
N ASN A 211 6.52 -29.33 1.48
CA ASN A 211 5.23 -29.73 0.89
C ASN A 211 5.26 -29.93 -0.62
N GLY A 212 6.45 -30.06 -1.22
CA GLY A 212 6.61 -30.45 -2.62
C GLY A 212 6.39 -29.34 -3.65
N HIS A 213 6.42 -28.08 -3.21
CA HIS A 213 6.26 -26.89 -4.08
C HIS A 213 7.46 -25.95 -4.02
N ALA A 214 8.67 -26.48 -3.86
CA ALA A 214 9.89 -25.69 -3.71
C ALA A 214 10.17 -24.84 -4.96
N ARG A 215 10.08 -25.47 -6.14
CA ARG A 215 10.31 -24.80 -7.43
C ARG A 215 9.17 -23.84 -7.77
N GLY A 216 7.92 -24.21 -7.49
CA GLY A 216 6.77 -23.33 -7.67
C GLY A 216 6.88 -22.06 -6.84
N THR A 217 7.27 -22.20 -5.57
CA THR A 217 7.48 -21.07 -4.64
C THR A 217 8.60 -20.16 -5.13
N ALA A 218 9.71 -20.74 -5.63
CA ALA A 218 10.84 -20.02 -6.21
C ALA A 218 10.46 -19.26 -7.49
N LEU A 219 9.61 -19.83 -8.36
CA LEU A 219 9.11 -19.16 -9.56
C LEU A 219 8.25 -17.93 -9.22
N VAL A 220 7.33 -18.07 -8.26
CA VAL A 220 6.52 -16.94 -7.76
C VAL A 220 7.44 -15.86 -7.18
N ARG A 221 8.44 -16.27 -6.39
CA ARG A 221 9.42 -15.36 -5.80
C ARG A 221 10.22 -14.61 -6.85
N ALA A 222 10.69 -15.31 -7.89
CA ALA A 222 11.41 -14.72 -9.00
C ALA A 222 10.58 -13.67 -9.73
N ALA A 223 9.32 -13.96 -10.08
CA ALA A 223 8.46 -12.99 -10.74
C ALA A 223 8.19 -11.75 -9.86
N VAL A 224 7.92 -11.97 -8.56
CA VAL A 224 7.73 -10.89 -7.59
C VAL A 224 8.98 -10.01 -7.52
N ASP A 225 10.15 -10.60 -7.35
CA ASP A 225 11.38 -9.84 -7.20
C ASP A 225 11.85 -9.20 -8.51
N LEU A 226 11.58 -9.78 -9.68
CA LEU A 226 11.77 -9.11 -10.97
C LEU A 226 10.89 -7.84 -11.09
N THR A 227 9.65 -7.91 -10.58
CA THR A 227 8.75 -6.74 -10.51
C THR A 227 9.32 -5.67 -9.56
N ARG A 228 9.80 -6.09 -8.37
CA ARG A 228 10.43 -5.19 -7.38
C ARG A 228 11.74 -4.59 -7.88
N CYS A 229 12.48 -5.33 -8.72
CA CYS A 229 13.63 -4.78 -9.43
C CYS A 229 13.22 -3.67 -10.39
N GLY A 230 11.96 -3.54 -10.78
CA GLY A 230 11.49 -2.53 -11.73
C GLY A 230 11.36 -3.02 -13.17
N LEU A 231 11.64 -4.30 -13.43
CA LEU A 231 11.47 -4.89 -14.76
C LEU A 231 9.99 -5.13 -15.01
N ARG A 232 9.42 -4.48 -16.03
CA ARG A 232 8.00 -4.62 -16.35
C ARG A 232 7.74 -5.94 -17.08
N GLY A 233 6.76 -6.69 -16.61
CA GLY A 233 6.30 -7.90 -17.29
C GLY A 233 5.45 -7.60 -18.54
N PRO A 234 4.91 -8.65 -19.20
CA PRO A 234 4.90 -10.04 -18.75
C PRO A 234 6.22 -10.77 -18.99
N TYR A 235 6.63 -11.60 -18.03
CA TYR A 235 7.90 -12.33 -18.01
C TYR A 235 7.82 -13.64 -18.80
N PRO A 236 8.71 -13.87 -19.78
CA PRO A 236 8.77 -15.12 -20.50
C PRO A 236 9.26 -16.27 -19.62
N ARG A 237 8.86 -17.49 -19.95
CA ARG A 237 9.26 -18.73 -19.26
C ARG A 237 10.76 -18.80 -18.96
N ALA A 238 11.58 -18.59 -19.99
CA ALA A 238 13.03 -18.67 -19.88
C ALA A 238 13.61 -17.71 -18.83
N LEU A 239 13.04 -16.50 -18.69
CA LEU A 239 13.46 -15.52 -17.69
C LEU A 239 13.14 -16.00 -16.27
N LEU A 240 11.92 -16.50 -16.05
CA LEU A 240 11.52 -17.04 -14.74
C LEU A 240 12.34 -18.30 -14.39
N GLU A 241 12.66 -19.13 -15.38
CA GLU A 241 13.53 -20.29 -15.22
C GLU A 241 14.97 -19.93 -14.85
N ASP A 242 15.50 -18.80 -15.32
CA ASP A 242 16.82 -18.33 -14.93
C ASP A 242 16.78 -17.72 -13.51
N ALA A 243 15.86 -16.78 -13.28
CA ALA A 243 15.76 -16.05 -12.01
C ALA A 243 15.41 -16.96 -10.81
N HIS A 244 14.55 -18.00 -10.98
CA HIS A 244 14.13 -18.82 -9.85
C HIS A 244 15.24 -19.69 -9.24
N GLN A 245 16.32 -19.95 -9.99
CA GLN A 245 17.42 -20.80 -9.53
C GLN A 245 18.08 -20.22 -8.27
N TRP A 246 18.12 -18.90 -8.16
CA TRP A 246 18.69 -18.16 -7.03
C TRP A 246 17.83 -18.21 -5.75
N TYR A 247 16.64 -18.79 -5.82
CA TYR A 247 15.75 -19.01 -4.67
C TYR A 247 15.60 -20.49 -4.30
N LEU A 248 16.22 -21.39 -5.08
CA LEU A 248 16.23 -22.80 -4.73
C LEU A 248 17.17 -23.05 -3.54
N PRO A 249 16.81 -23.96 -2.63
CA PRO A 249 17.69 -24.33 -1.53
C PRO A 249 18.95 -25.06 -2.04
N ALA A 250 20.03 -24.95 -1.27
CA ALA A 250 21.33 -25.51 -1.62
C ALA A 250 21.26 -27.00 -1.99
N GLU A 251 22.05 -27.38 -3.00
CA GLU A 251 22.14 -28.76 -3.50
C GLU A 251 22.39 -29.74 -2.35
N GLY A 252 21.53 -30.76 -2.24
CA GLY A 252 21.58 -31.78 -1.19
C GLY A 252 20.54 -31.65 -0.07
N SER A 253 19.78 -30.54 0.00
CA SER A 253 18.79 -30.32 1.08
C SER A 253 17.41 -30.93 0.83
N ILE A 254 17.09 -31.34 -0.41
CA ILE A 254 15.76 -31.86 -0.79
C ILE A 254 15.92 -33.12 -1.66
N SER A 255 15.12 -34.14 -1.37
CA SER A 255 15.22 -35.46 -2.02
C SER A 255 14.71 -35.49 -3.47
N ARG A 256 13.89 -34.52 -3.93
CA ARG A 256 13.52 -34.31 -5.35
C ARG A 256 12.77 -32.99 -5.53
N LEU A 257 13.22 -32.10 -6.43
CA LEU A 257 12.44 -30.95 -6.88
C LEU A 257 11.35 -31.39 -7.86
N GLU A 258 10.18 -30.74 -7.82
CA GLU A 258 9.10 -31.00 -8.78
C GLU A 258 9.49 -30.57 -10.21
N PRO A 259 8.98 -31.22 -11.28
CA PRO A 259 9.22 -30.79 -12.66
C PRO A 259 8.79 -29.34 -12.91
N LEU A 260 9.46 -28.65 -13.83
CA LEU A 260 9.18 -27.24 -14.15
C LEU A 260 7.71 -27.02 -14.56
N ASP A 261 7.16 -27.88 -15.42
CA ASP A 261 5.76 -27.77 -15.84
C ASP A 261 4.80 -27.88 -14.66
N THR A 262 5.05 -28.83 -13.75
CA THR A 262 4.25 -28.98 -12.52
C THR A 262 4.34 -27.75 -11.61
N ALA A 263 5.51 -27.10 -11.56
CA ALA A 263 5.71 -25.88 -10.79
C ALA A 263 4.95 -24.69 -11.39
N PHE A 264 5.01 -24.51 -12.71
CA PHE A 264 4.24 -23.48 -13.43
C PHE A 264 2.74 -23.74 -13.32
N ASP A 265 2.28 -24.98 -13.47
CA ASP A 265 0.87 -25.37 -13.32
C ASP A 265 0.37 -25.02 -11.91
N TRP A 266 1.15 -25.33 -10.87
CA TRP A 266 0.78 -25.00 -9.50
C TRP A 266 0.68 -23.49 -9.27
N ALA A 267 1.69 -22.74 -9.72
CA ALA A 267 1.79 -21.29 -9.53
C ALA A 267 0.71 -20.53 -10.33
N SER A 268 0.35 -21.07 -11.52
CA SER A 268 -0.63 -20.48 -12.44
C SER A 268 -2.06 -20.96 -12.19
N LYS A 269 -2.26 -22.00 -11.37
CA LYS A 269 -3.59 -22.53 -11.12
C LYS A 269 -4.45 -21.47 -10.43
N VAL A 270 -5.59 -21.18 -11.02
CA VAL A 270 -6.56 -20.23 -10.47
C VAL A 270 -7.08 -20.76 -9.14
N ARG A 271 -6.94 -19.95 -8.09
CA ARG A 271 -7.49 -20.19 -6.75
C ARG A 271 -8.78 -19.41 -6.59
N HIS A 272 -9.74 -20.04 -5.94
CA HIS A 272 -11.07 -19.47 -5.66
C HIS A 272 -11.85 -19.02 -6.90
N GLY A 273 -11.45 -19.44 -8.10
CA GLY A 273 -12.06 -19.05 -9.37
C GLY A 273 -11.65 -17.67 -9.89
N VAL A 274 -10.70 -17.00 -9.22
CA VAL A 274 -10.40 -15.57 -9.42
C VAL A 274 -9.02 -15.32 -10.03
N THR A 275 -7.97 -15.72 -9.31
CA THR A 275 -6.60 -15.31 -9.56
C THR A 275 -5.62 -16.41 -9.15
N SER A 276 -4.34 -16.25 -9.49
CA SER A 276 -3.26 -17.20 -9.24
C SER A 276 -2.02 -16.47 -8.70
N LEU A 277 -1.03 -17.21 -8.20
CA LEU A 277 0.22 -16.62 -7.72
C LEU A 277 1.03 -16.01 -8.86
N LEU A 278 1.01 -16.67 -10.02
CA LEU A 278 1.49 -16.15 -11.30
C LEU A 278 0.31 -16.04 -12.27
N LEU A 279 0.08 -14.85 -12.81
CA LEU A 279 -1.01 -14.56 -13.74
C LEU A 279 -0.58 -14.90 -15.18
N PRO A 280 -1.23 -15.84 -15.87
CA PRO A 280 -0.93 -16.12 -17.27
C PRO A 280 -1.22 -14.89 -18.16
N ALA A 281 -0.24 -14.46 -18.95
CA ALA A 281 -0.28 -13.28 -19.80
C ALA A 281 0.10 -13.61 -21.26
N GLY A 282 -0.51 -14.68 -21.78
CA GLY A 282 -0.24 -15.23 -23.13
C GLY A 282 0.50 -16.56 -23.08
N THR A 283 1.04 -16.98 -24.23
CA THR A 283 1.79 -18.23 -24.34
C THR A 283 3.11 -18.13 -23.59
N GLU A 284 3.28 -18.96 -22.56
CA GLU A 284 4.52 -19.07 -21.78
C GLU A 284 5.04 -17.74 -21.24
N LYS A 285 4.11 -16.89 -20.81
CA LYS A 285 4.38 -15.59 -20.19
C LYS A 285 3.51 -15.37 -18.96
N TRP A 286 4.07 -14.76 -17.93
CA TRP A 286 3.38 -14.53 -16.67
C TRP A 286 3.65 -13.16 -16.07
N LEU A 287 2.72 -12.67 -15.28
CA LEU A 287 2.90 -11.55 -14.36
C LEU A 287 2.92 -12.08 -12.91
N ALA A 288 3.63 -11.38 -12.03
CA ALA A 288 3.44 -11.56 -10.61
C ALA A 288 2.06 -11.02 -10.22
N PHE A 289 1.43 -11.62 -9.22
CA PHE A 289 0.24 -11.04 -8.63
C PHE A 289 0.65 -9.87 -7.71
N ASP A 290 0.21 -8.65 -8.00
CA ASP A 290 0.72 -7.41 -7.40
C ASP A 290 0.58 -7.37 -5.88
N TYR A 291 -0.50 -7.94 -5.33
CA TYR A 291 -0.62 -8.12 -3.88
C TYR A 291 0.58 -8.84 -3.25
N LEU A 292 1.21 -9.80 -3.95
CA LEU A 292 2.42 -10.47 -3.43
C LEU A 292 3.67 -9.58 -3.52
N VAL A 293 3.73 -8.69 -4.51
CA VAL A 293 4.81 -7.72 -4.72
C VAL A 293 4.84 -6.73 -3.56
N ASP A 294 3.69 -6.17 -3.23
CA ASP A 294 3.53 -5.18 -2.14
C ASP A 294 3.81 -5.77 -0.75
N HIS A 295 3.59 -7.08 -0.59
CA HIS A 295 3.75 -7.77 0.69
C HIS A 295 5.04 -8.61 0.78
N ALA A 296 5.96 -8.42 -0.16
CA ALA A 296 7.29 -9.03 -0.14
C ALA A 296 8.31 -8.10 0.55
N ASP A 297 8.82 -8.55 1.69
CA ASP A 297 9.73 -7.82 2.59
C ASP A 297 11.16 -8.39 2.59
N THR A 298 11.39 -9.39 1.76
CA THR A 298 12.62 -10.18 1.72
C THR A 298 13.67 -9.55 0.80
N LYS A 299 14.95 -9.65 1.18
CA LYS A 299 16.10 -9.12 0.39
C LYS A 299 16.15 -9.81 -0.97
N ILE A 300 16.26 -9.02 -2.04
CA ILE A 300 16.45 -9.51 -3.40
C ILE A 300 17.93 -9.95 -3.57
N PRO A 301 18.20 -11.18 -4.05
CA PRO A 301 19.57 -11.61 -4.36
C PRO A 301 20.20 -10.75 -5.45
N ASP A 302 21.49 -10.46 -5.32
CA ASP A 302 22.28 -9.68 -6.30
C ASP A 302 22.15 -10.26 -7.72
N GLN A 303 22.12 -11.58 -7.83
CA GLN A 303 21.99 -12.27 -9.12
C GLN A 303 20.65 -12.02 -9.82
N VAL A 304 19.58 -11.72 -9.09
CA VAL A 304 18.26 -11.46 -9.70
C VAL A 304 18.23 -10.05 -10.32
N TRP A 305 18.97 -9.10 -9.75
CA TRP A 305 19.21 -7.81 -10.41
C TRP A 305 19.99 -7.97 -11.70
N GLU A 306 21.01 -8.82 -11.70
CA GLU A 306 21.81 -9.13 -12.90
C GLU A 306 20.98 -9.79 -14.00
N VAL A 307 20.12 -10.75 -13.64
CA VAL A 307 19.17 -11.38 -14.57
C VAL A 307 18.19 -10.35 -15.15
N ALA A 308 17.66 -9.44 -14.32
CA ALA A 308 16.76 -8.38 -14.79
C ALA A 308 17.45 -7.45 -15.81
N LEU A 309 18.69 -7.03 -15.53
CA LEU A 309 19.47 -6.16 -16.41
C LEU A 309 19.94 -6.83 -17.70
N ALA A 310 20.12 -8.15 -17.68
CA ALA A 310 20.45 -8.93 -18.87
C ALA A 310 19.23 -9.13 -19.79
N HIS A 311 18.01 -9.00 -19.26
CA HIS A 311 16.79 -9.24 -20.02
C HIS A 311 16.24 -8.01 -20.75
N THR A 312 16.71 -6.81 -20.41
CA THR A 312 16.22 -5.57 -21.02
C THR A 312 17.34 -4.77 -21.69
N ASP A 313 17.08 -4.34 -22.91
CA ASP A 313 17.86 -3.32 -23.62
C ASP A 313 17.16 -1.96 -23.61
N ALA A 314 15.97 -1.87 -23.00
CA ALA A 314 15.19 -0.64 -22.98
C ALA A 314 15.71 0.32 -21.90
N ASP A 315 16.05 1.54 -22.32
CA ASP A 315 16.49 2.61 -21.42
C ASP A 315 15.48 2.89 -20.31
N ALA A 316 14.18 2.77 -20.62
CA ALA A 316 13.10 2.96 -19.65
C ALA A 316 13.14 1.93 -18.52
N ASP A 317 13.42 0.67 -18.81
CA ASP A 317 13.52 -0.37 -17.78
C ASP A 317 14.82 -0.19 -16.97
N ARG A 318 15.94 0.11 -17.63
CA ARG A 318 17.22 0.41 -16.95
C ARG A 318 17.06 1.56 -15.97
N TRP A 319 16.33 2.61 -16.33
CA TRP A 319 16.05 3.73 -15.45
C TRP A 319 15.34 3.29 -14.16
N VAL A 320 14.25 2.52 -14.29
CA VAL A 320 13.48 2.06 -13.13
C VAL A 320 14.31 1.11 -12.28
N ILE A 321 15.06 0.19 -12.91
CA ILE A 321 15.96 -0.71 -12.20
C ILE A 321 17.02 0.06 -11.42
N ALA A 322 17.63 1.08 -12.02
CA ALA A 322 18.65 1.87 -11.37
C ALA A 322 18.13 2.62 -10.14
N ARG A 323 16.93 3.21 -10.23
CA ARG A 323 16.25 3.89 -9.11
C ARG A 323 15.92 2.92 -7.98
N ASN A 324 15.38 1.74 -8.31
CA ASN A 324 15.01 0.75 -7.29
C ASN A 324 16.24 0.11 -6.63
N ALA A 325 17.36 0.03 -7.35
CA ALA A 325 18.60 -0.55 -6.86
C ALA A 325 19.47 0.41 -6.03
N GLN A 326 19.27 1.73 -6.15
CA GLN A 326 20.20 2.75 -5.63
C GLN A 326 20.62 2.52 -4.16
N ASP A 327 19.66 2.27 -3.28
CA ASP A 327 19.91 2.14 -1.84
C ASP A 327 20.19 0.69 -1.39
N VAL A 328 19.78 -0.30 -2.19
CA VAL A 328 19.74 -1.72 -1.78
C VAL A 328 20.72 -2.61 -2.54
N ALA A 329 21.13 -2.20 -3.74
CA ALA A 329 22.04 -2.91 -4.64
C ALA A 329 22.87 -1.91 -5.48
N PRO A 330 23.84 -1.18 -4.88
CA PRO A 330 24.66 -0.18 -5.57
C PRO A 330 25.35 -0.70 -6.85
N HIS A 331 25.77 -1.96 -6.86
CA HIS A 331 26.39 -2.59 -8.04
C HIS A 331 25.42 -2.67 -9.24
N ALA A 332 24.15 -3.04 -8.98
CA ALA A 332 23.12 -3.12 -9.99
C ALA A 332 22.69 -1.73 -10.46
N ALA A 333 22.59 -0.77 -9.53
CA ALA A 333 22.29 0.63 -9.85
C ALA A 333 23.36 1.23 -10.78
N GLU A 334 24.64 1.01 -10.47
CA GLU A 334 25.75 1.44 -11.32
C GLU A 334 25.66 0.81 -12.72
N LYS A 335 25.46 -0.51 -12.79
CA LYS A 335 25.35 -1.23 -14.07
C LYS A 335 24.15 -0.78 -14.91
N ALA A 336 23.07 -0.34 -14.26
CA ALA A 336 21.88 0.17 -14.90
C ALA A 336 22.05 1.63 -15.38
N TRP A 337 22.69 2.48 -14.59
CA TRP A 337 22.92 3.89 -14.94
C TRP A 337 24.01 4.09 -16.00
N ARG A 338 25.06 3.26 -16.00
CA ARG A 338 26.24 3.44 -16.88
C ARG A 338 25.87 3.58 -18.36
N PRO A 339 25.08 2.67 -18.97
CA PRO A 339 24.73 2.80 -20.39
C PRO A 339 23.93 4.08 -20.69
N LEU A 340 23.06 4.51 -19.77
CA LEU A 340 22.26 5.73 -19.91
C LEU A 340 23.13 6.99 -19.87
N ALA A 341 24.08 7.03 -18.93
CA ALA A 341 25.06 8.11 -18.83
C ALA A 341 25.98 8.16 -20.05
N ASP A 342 26.45 7.00 -20.54
CA ASP A 342 27.29 6.88 -21.73
C ASP A 342 26.55 7.30 -23.01
N ALA A 343 25.24 7.04 -23.07
CA ALA A 343 24.36 7.55 -24.13
C ALA A 343 24.12 9.07 -24.06
N GLY A 344 24.65 9.74 -23.03
CA GLY A 344 24.61 11.18 -22.87
C GLY A 344 23.38 11.70 -22.12
N ASN A 345 22.65 10.84 -21.39
CA ASN A 345 21.55 11.26 -20.54
C ASN A 345 22.10 12.06 -19.33
N PRO A 346 21.79 13.37 -19.21
CA PRO A 346 22.34 14.22 -18.16
C PRO A 346 21.89 13.82 -16.75
N TYR A 347 20.67 13.33 -16.61
CA TYR A 347 20.11 12.93 -15.33
C TYR A 347 20.72 11.60 -14.85
N ALA A 348 20.88 10.63 -15.75
CA ALA A 348 21.58 9.38 -15.43
C ALA A 348 23.06 9.62 -15.07
N ALA A 349 23.72 10.55 -15.75
CA ALA A 349 25.08 10.95 -15.41
C ALA A 349 25.15 11.59 -14.01
N ASN A 350 24.19 12.46 -13.65
CA ASN A 350 24.09 13.03 -12.30
C ASN A 350 23.86 11.95 -11.22
N ASP A 351 22.90 11.05 -11.43
CA ASP A 351 22.55 10.02 -10.45
C ASP A 351 23.66 8.97 -10.30
N LEU A 352 24.34 8.61 -11.40
CA LEU A 352 25.53 7.78 -11.34
C LEU A 352 26.69 8.48 -10.63
N ALA A 353 26.88 9.78 -10.85
CA ALA A 353 27.92 10.54 -10.17
C ALA A 353 27.68 10.58 -8.66
N LEU A 354 26.42 10.75 -8.24
CA LEU A 354 26.04 10.70 -6.82
C LEU A 354 26.40 9.34 -6.21
N LEU A 355 25.96 8.25 -6.84
CA LEU A 355 26.27 6.89 -6.41
C LEU A 355 27.78 6.63 -6.32
N LEU A 356 28.55 7.01 -7.34
CA LEU A 356 30.00 6.82 -7.35
C LEU A 356 30.71 7.67 -6.29
N GLY A 357 30.20 8.88 -6.01
CA GLY A 357 30.70 9.73 -4.93
C GLY A 357 30.49 9.09 -3.56
N GLU A 358 29.33 8.50 -3.30
CA GLU A 358 29.03 7.75 -2.07
C GLU A 358 29.90 6.50 -1.92
N LEU A 359 30.25 5.85 -3.03
CA LEU A 359 31.19 4.72 -3.07
C LEU A 359 32.68 5.15 -3.01
N GLY A 360 32.97 6.45 -2.90
CA GLY A 360 34.34 6.98 -2.81
C GLY A 360 35.09 7.04 -4.15
N ARG A 361 34.43 6.82 -5.28
CA ARG A 361 34.99 6.91 -6.65
C ARG A 361 34.91 8.35 -7.17
N VAL A 362 35.55 9.26 -6.44
CA VAL A 362 35.43 10.72 -6.59
C VAL A 362 35.76 11.20 -8.00
N GLN A 363 36.84 10.71 -8.62
CA GLN A 363 37.27 11.19 -9.94
C GLN A 363 36.27 10.83 -11.04
N GLU A 364 35.66 9.65 -10.95
CA GLU A 364 34.60 9.25 -11.90
C GLU A 364 33.32 10.05 -11.68
N ALA A 365 32.93 10.26 -10.42
CA ALA A 365 31.79 11.10 -10.07
C ALA A 365 31.96 12.53 -10.61
N GLU A 366 33.13 13.13 -10.39
CA GLU A 366 33.44 14.47 -10.89
C GLU A 366 33.38 14.56 -12.42
N SER A 367 33.88 13.56 -13.14
CA SER A 367 33.78 13.50 -14.61
C SER A 367 32.33 13.48 -15.08
N LEU A 368 31.49 12.66 -14.45
CA LEU A 368 30.08 12.51 -14.78
C LEU A 368 29.26 13.76 -14.44
N TYR A 369 29.51 14.41 -13.30
CA TYR A 369 28.87 15.68 -12.98
C TYR A 369 29.23 16.77 -14.00
N ARG A 370 30.49 16.85 -14.44
CA ARG A 370 30.88 17.79 -15.50
C ARG A 370 30.19 17.47 -16.82
N GLN A 371 30.04 16.19 -17.15
CA GLN A 371 29.27 15.77 -18.32
C GLN A 371 27.80 16.20 -18.22
N ALA A 372 27.14 15.94 -17.08
CA ALA A 372 25.76 16.33 -16.82
C ALA A 372 25.58 17.86 -16.91
N LEU A 373 26.49 18.61 -16.29
CA LEU A 373 26.50 20.07 -16.35
C LEU A 373 26.70 20.60 -17.76
N GLY A 374 27.62 20.02 -18.54
CA GLY A 374 27.83 20.37 -19.95
C GLY A 374 26.62 20.10 -20.85
N LYS A 375 25.69 19.26 -20.40
CA LYS A 375 24.41 18.96 -21.05
C LYS A 375 23.22 19.74 -20.46
N GLY A 376 23.47 20.67 -19.53
CA GLY A 376 22.45 21.56 -18.97
C GLY A 376 21.68 21.00 -17.77
N HIS A 377 22.19 19.96 -17.09
CA HIS A 377 21.59 19.50 -15.83
C HIS A 377 21.80 20.54 -14.73
N LEU A 378 20.73 21.19 -14.28
CA LEU A 378 20.81 22.34 -13.37
C LEU A 378 21.38 21.93 -12.00
N ASP A 379 20.98 20.78 -11.47
CA ASP A 379 21.40 20.33 -10.13
C ASP A 379 22.85 19.84 -10.11
N ALA A 380 23.44 19.53 -11.27
CA ALA A 380 24.78 18.93 -11.33
C ALA A 380 25.86 19.91 -10.85
N ALA A 381 25.65 21.23 -11.01
CA ALA A 381 26.56 22.24 -10.49
C ALA A 381 26.60 22.23 -8.96
N ASN A 382 25.44 22.18 -8.30
CA ASN A 382 25.36 22.10 -6.84
C ASN A 382 25.95 20.78 -6.32
N ASN A 383 25.61 19.65 -6.93
CA ASN A 383 26.11 18.34 -6.50
C ASN A 383 27.63 18.20 -6.69
N LEU A 384 28.18 18.72 -7.79
CA LEU A 384 29.63 18.79 -7.99
C LEU A 384 30.30 19.69 -6.95
N ALA A 385 29.70 20.84 -6.64
CA ALA A 385 30.24 21.73 -5.61
C ALA A 385 30.34 21.03 -4.25
N VAL A 386 29.29 20.30 -3.84
CA VAL A 386 29.30 19.48 -2.61
C VAL A 386 30.43 18.44 -2.63
N LEU A 387 30.63 17.75 -3.76
CA LEU A 387 31.71 16.79 -3.91
C LEU A 387 33.10 17.45 -3.77
N LEU A 388 33.32 18.55 -4.49
CA LEU A 388 34.61 19.27 -4.46
C LEU A 388 34.90 19.89 -3.09
N GLU A 389 33.86 20.35 -2.39
CA GLU A 389 33.98 20.86 -1.03
C GLU A 389 34.44 19.78 -0.06
N LYS A 390 33.88 18.56 -0.15
CA LYS A 390 34.32 17.40 0.67
C LYS A 390 35.78 17.02 0.41
N GLU A 391 36.25 17.22 -0.82
CA GLU A 391 37.65 17.03 -1.22
C GLU A 391 38.56 18.21 -0.87
N GLY A 392 38.03 19.28 -0.25
CA GLY A 392 38.80 20.47 0.15
C GLY A 392 39.11 21.45 -0.99
N ARG A 393 38.51 21.28 -2.18
CA ARG A 393 38.66 22.18 -3.34
C ARG A 393 37.67 23.35 -3.26
N ILE A 394 37.85 24.16 -2.22
CA ILE A 394 36.89 25.19 -1.80
C ILE A 394 36.64 26.25 -2.88
N ASP A 395 37.68 26.75 -3.56
CA ASP A 395 37.53 27.80 -4.59
C ASP A 395 36.68 27.33 -5.79
N GLU A 396 36.87 26.07 -6.22
CA GLU A 396 36.09 25.48 -7.31
C GLU A 396 34.65 25.20 -6.88
N ALA A 397 34.44 24.71 -5.65
CA ALA A 397 33.12 24.52 -5.08
C ALA A 397 32.35 25.85 -4.99
N GLU A 398 33.00 26.92 -4.53
CA GLU A 398 32.40 28.25 -4.43
C GLU A 398 31.96 28.79 -5.80
N ALA A 399 32.79 28.62 -6.84
CA ALA A 399 32.45 29.01 -8.20
C ALA A 399 31.23 28.26 -8.74
N LEU A 400 31.16 26.95 -8.48
CA LEU A 400 30.04 26.10 -8.90
C LEU A 400 28.75 26.42 -8.14
N TYR A 401 28.81 26.64 -6.82
CA TYR A 401 27.64 27.08 -6.05
C TYR A 401 27.11 28.44 -6.53
N ARG A 402 27.99 29.39 -6.89
CA ARG A 402 27.54 30.65 -7.50
C ARG A 402 26.86 30.44 -8.85
N SER A 403 27.39 29.53 -9.67
CA SER A 403 26.79 29.15 -10.95
C SER A 403 25.39 28.53 -10.75
N ALA A 404 25.26 27.59 -9.81
CA ALA A 404 24.00 26.97 -9.44
C ALA A 404 22.97 28.00 -8.92
N LEU A 405 23.42 28.93 -8.07
CA LEU A 405 22.60 30.02 -7.55
C LEU A 405 22.11 30.98 -8.66
N GLY A 406 22.95 31.25 -9.66
CA GLY A 406 22.58 32.02 -10.85
C GLY A 406 21.55 31.31 -11.73
N SER A 407 21.56 29.98 -11.70
CA SER A 407 20.65 29.12 -12.47
C SER A 407 19.33 28.81 -11.74
N GLY A 408 19.16 29.32 -10.52
CA GLY A 408 17.93 29.18 -9.74
C GLY A 408 17.84 27.89 -8.91
N ASP A 409 18.95 27.18 -8.69
CA ASP A 409 18.97 26.01 -7.80
C ASP A 409 18.50 26.41 -6.39
N PRO A 410 17.51 25.70 -5.81
CA PRO A 410 16.91 26.09 -4.53
C PRO A 410 17.83 25.85 -3.32
N TYR A 411 18.82 24.97 -3.44
CA TYR A 411 19.74 24.60 -2.36
C TYR A 411 21.06 25.38 -2.41
N ALA A 412 21.45 25.88 -3.58
CA ALA A 412 22.72 26.57 -3.79
C ALA A 412 22.94 27.78 -2.87
N ALA A 413 21.88 28.53 -2.55
CA ALA A 413 21.97 29.67 -1.63
C ALA A 413 22.35 29.21 -0.21
N LEU A 414 21.73 28.12 0.27
CA LEU A 414 22.01 27.58 1.59
C LEU A 414 23.43 26.98 1.65
N ASN A 415 23.79 26.17 0.66
CA ASN A 415 25.10 25.51 0.61
C ASN A 415 26.25 26.51 0.45
N LEU A 416 26.10 27.52 -0.43
CA LEU A 416 27.07 28.61 -0.55
C LEU A 416 27.18 29.40 0.76
N GLY A 417 26.05 29.69 1.42
CA GLY A 417 26.05 30.36 2.72
C GLY A 417 26.89 29.60 3.75
N ALA A 418 26.70 28.28 3.86
CA ALA A 418 27.44 27.43 4.78
C ALA A 418 28.94 27.32 4.45
N LEU A 419 29.31 27.35 3.16
CA LEU A 419 30.70 27.41 2.73
C LEU A 419 31.33 28.76 3.11
N LEU A 420 30.65 29.87 2.85
CA LEU A 420 31.14 31.22 3.18
C LEU A 420 31.22 31.48 4.69
N GLU A 421 30.30 30.92 5.48
CA GLU A 421 30.33 30.98 6.93
C GLU A 421 31.60 30.32 7.49
N ARG A 422 31.94 29.10 7.03
CA ARG A 422 33.18 28.41 7.42
C ARG A 422 34.44 29.14 6.96
N ALA A 423 34.34 29.93 5.90
CA ALA A 423 35.40 30.82 5.43
C ALA A 423 35.42 32.19 6.15
N GLU A 424 34.65 32.36 7.23
CA GLU A 424 34.52 33.60 8.03
C GLU A 424 34.01 34.82 7.22
N ARG A 425 33.35 34.58 6.08
CA ARG A 425 32.71 35.62 5.24
C ARG A 425 31.26 35.82 5.66
N LEU A 426 31.07 36.14 6.94
CA LEU A 426 29.78 36.10 7.63
C LEU A 426 28.70 37.00 7.01
N ALA A 427 29.06 38.19 6.53
CA ALA A 427 28.10 39.11 5.90
C ALA A 427 27.52 38.56 4.59
N GLU A 428 28.35 37.90 3.77
CA GLU A 428 27.91 37.25 2.52
C GLU A 428 27.06 36.02 2.82
N ALA A 429 27.47 35.22 3.81
CA ALA A 429 26.69 34.07 4.28
C ALA A 429 25.28 34.50 4.76
N ALA A 430 25.20 35.56 5.58
CA ALA A 430 23.93 36.09 6.07
C ALA A 430 23.01 36.57 4.93
N ALA A 431 23.56 37.21 3.89
CA ALA A 431 22.80 37.63 2.73
C ALA A 431 22.21 36.43 1.95
N LEU A 432 22.98 35.34 1.82
CA LEU A 432 22.55 34.12 1.15
C LEU A 432 21.50 33.35 1.95
N TYR A 433 21.68 33.20 3.26
CA TYR A 433 20.67 32.59 4.12
C TYR A 433 19.37 33.39 4.11
N ARG A 434 19.44 34.73 4.14
CA ARG A 434 18.25 35.58 4.03
C ARG A 434 17.54 35.40 2.68
N ARG A 435 18.29 35.25 1.58
CA ARG A 435 17.72 34.92 0.27
C ARG A 435 17.04 33.54 0.26
N ALA A 436 17.67 32.53 0.85
CA ALA A 436 17.08 31.19 0.95
C ALA A 436 15.83 31.17 1.86
N LEU A 437 15.83 31.95 2.94
CA LEU A 437 14.68 32.14 3.82
C LEU A 437 13.50 32.81 3.10
N ASN A 438 13.77 33.85 2.31
CA ASN A 438 12.73 34.50 1.50
C ASN A 438 12.10 33.55 0.46
N ASN A 439 12.81 32.48 0.09
CA ASN A 439 12.29 31.40 -0.76
C ASN A 439 11.61 30.27 0.04
N GLY A 440 11.39 30.46 1.36
CA GLY A 440 10.67 29.52 2.23
C GLY A 440 11.55 28.44 2.88
N SER A 441 12.88 28.53 2.80
CA SER A 441 13.76 27.53 3.41
C SER A 441 13.79 27.66 4.94
N LYS A 442 13.19 26.70 5.64
CA LYS A 442 13.25 26.61 7.11
C LYS A 442 14.68 26.44 7.65
N HIS A 443 15.49 25.64 6.96
CA HIS A 443 16.91 25.44 7.31
C HIS A 443 17.71 26.75 7.20
N ALA A 444 17.33 27.63 6.27
CA ALA A 444 17.97 28.95 6.15
C ALA A 444 17.58 29.90 7.28
N ALA A 445 16.35 29.82 7.82
CA ALA A 445 15.94 30.57 9.01
C ALA A 445 16.82 30.20 10.20
N HIS A 446 16.98 28.90 10.43
CA HIS A 446 17.82 28.38 11.50
C HIS A 446 19.29 28.78 11.29
N ALA A 447 19.87 28.52 10.11
CA ALA A 447 21.26 28.86 9.83
C ALA A 447 21.54 30.36 10.01
N LEU A 448 20.61 31.24 9.60
CA LEU A 448 20.72 32.68 9.83
C LEU A 448 20.62 33.05 11.32
N ALA A 449 19.79 32.35 12.10
CA ALA A 449 19.67 32.56 13.55
C ALA A 449 20.99 32.21 14.27
N THR A 450 21.56 31.04 13.97
CA THR A 450 22.85 30.61 14.52
C THR A 450 23.97 31.57 14.13
N LEU A 451 23.97 32.06 12.88
CA LEU A 451 24.94 33.06 12.44
C LEU A 451 24.76 34.40 13.17
N ALA A 452 23.52 34.84 13.39
CA ALA A 452 23.23 36.06 14.16
C ALA A 452 23.70 35.93 15.62
N GLN A 453 23.57 34.76 16.24
CA GLN A 453 24.15 34.50 17.57
C GLN A 453 25.68 34.64 17.56
N LYS A 454 26.37 34.03 16.58
CA LYS A 454 27.83 34.12 16.42
C LYS A 454 28.31 35.56 16.25
N MET A 455 27.53 36.39 15.56
CA MET A 455 27.81 37.82 15.37
C MET A 455 27.39 38.68 16.58
N GLY A 456 26.84 38.10 17.65
CA GLY A 456 26.40 38.81 18.86
C GLY A 456 25.05 39.53 18.72
N SER A 457 24.33 39.33 17.62
CA SER A 457 23.01 39.91 17.36
C SER A 457 21.89 39.03 17.95
N LEU A 458 21.88 38.92 19.28
CA LEU A 458 21.07 37.93 20.01
C LEU A 458 19.55 38.14 19.85
N ASP A 459 19.08 39.38 19.74
CA ASP A 459 17.66 39.68 19.53
C ASP A 459 17.18 39.28 18.11
N GLU A 460 18.05 39.46 17.10
CA GLU A 460 17.76 38.99 15.73
C GLU A 460 17.72 37.46 15.71
N ALA A 461 18.68 36.80 16.40
CA ALA A 461 18.69 35.34 16.52
C ALA A 461 17.40 34.79 17.15
N VAL A 462 16.93 35.36 18.27
CA VAL A 462 15.65 34.97 18.90
C VAL A 462 14.49 35.06 17.91
N SER A 463 14.44 36.14 17.14
CA SER A 463 13.37 36.36 16.15
C SER A 463 13.44 35.34 15.02
N LEU A 464 14.64 35.02 14.53
CA LEU A 464 14.85 34.06 13.45
C LEU A 464 14.58 32.62 13.87
N TYR A 465 14.93 32.23 15.10
CA TYR A 465 14.56 30.90 15.62
C TYR A 465 13.05 30.74 15.72
N ARG A 466 12.31 31.78 16.13
CA ARG A 466 10.84 31.74 16.12
C ARG A 466 10.30 31.51 14.71
N VAL A 467 10.85 32.20 13.70
CA VAL A 467 10.50 31.96 12.30
C VAL A 467 10.82 30.51 11.88
N ALA A 468 11.96 29.95 12.30
CA ALA A 468 12.30 28.56 12.00
C ALA A 468 11.31 27.56 12.63
N ILE A 469 10.85 27.82 13.87
CA ILE A 469 9.82 27.02 14.55
C ILE A 469 8.49 27.11 13.80
N ASP A 470 8.06 28.30 13.40
CA ASP A 470 6.82 28.51 12.63
C ASP A 470 6.85 27.79 11.27
N LEU A 471 8.05 27.64 10.69
CA LEU A 471 8.29 26.88 9.45
C LEU A 471 8.48 25.36 9.70
N GLY A 472 8.33 24.89 10.92
CA GLY A 472 8.41 23.46 11.28
C GLY A 472 9.83 22.90 11.27
N ASP A 473 10.84 23.68 11.69
CA ASP A 473 12.16 23.15 12.03
C ASP A 473 12.12 22.48 13.42
N PRO A 474 12.35 21.15 13.53
CA PRO A 474 12.26 20.43 14.79
C PRO A 474 13.40 20.73 15.78
N TYR A 475 14.49 21.36 15.34
CA TYR A 475 15.66 21.66 16.17
C TYR A 475 15.62 23.09 16.73
N ALA A 476 15.02 24.02 16.00
CA ALA A 476 15.02 25.45 16.33
C ALA A 476 14.42 25.79 17.71
N ALA A 477 13.46 25.00 18.20
CA ALA A 477 12.85 25.22 19.53
C ALA A 477 13.83 24.97 20.69
N GLU A 478 14.69 23.96 20.57
CA GLU A 478 15.68 23.65 21.60
C GLU A 478 16.80 24.69 21.58
N ASP A 479 17.32 25.03 20.39
CA ASP A 479 18.37 26.05 20.23
C ASP A 479 17.90 27.44 20.70
N LEU A 480 16.62 27.77 20.48
CA LEU A 480 16.01 28.97 21.04
C LEU A 480 15.93 28.93 22.57
N ALA A 481 15.53 27.79 23.15
CA ALA A 481 15.42 27.64 24.59
C ALA A 481 16.80 27.81 25.27
N GLU A 482 17.86 27.25 24.69
CA GLU A 482 19.23 27.44 25.16
C GLU A 482 19.65 28.92 25.11
N LEU A 483 19.37 29.61 24.00
CA LEU A 483 19.65 31.04 23.86
C LEU A 483 18.88 31.88 24.91
N LEU A 484 17.61 31.58 25.14
CA LEU A 484 16.79 32.31 26.10
C LEU A 484 17.29 32.11 27.54
N ILE A 485 17.76 30.92 27.90
CA ILE A 485 18.41 30.67 29.20
C ILE A 485 19.66 31.52 29.33
N PHE A 486 20.52 31.55 28.30
CA PHE A 486 21.73 32.38 28.28
C PHE A 486 21.41 33.88 28.45
N LEU A 487 20.31 34.34 27.86
CA LEU A 487 19.79 35.71 28.00
C LEU A 487 19.10 35.99 29.34
N GLY A 488 19.04 35.02 30.27
CA GLY A 488 18.38 35.18 31.57
C GLY A 488 16.85 35.13 31.51
N ARG A 489 16.27 34.49 30.49
CA ARG A 489 14.82 34.36 30.23
C ARG A 489 14.33 32.90 30.32
N PRO A 490 14.53 32.19 31.46
CA PRO A 490 14.25 30.75 31.55
C PRO A 490 12.77 30.38 31.43
N ARG A 491 11.85 31.27 31.80
CA ARG A 491 10.39 31.01 31.66
C ARG A 491 9.97 30.90 30.20
N GLU A 492 10.48 31.78 29.34
CA GLU A 492 10.20 31.73 27.91
C GLU A 492 10.84 30.49 27.26
N ALA A 493 11.98 30.03 27.78
CA ALA A 493 12.60 28.78 27.32
C ALA A 493 11.73 27.55 27.64
N GLU A 494 11.12 27.50 28.83
CA GLU A 494 10.17 26.44 29.21
C GLU A 494 8.91 26.44 28.32
N GLU A 495 8.38 27.63 28.01
CA GLU A 495 7.23 27.79 27.11
C GLU A 495 7.55 27.31 25.68
N CYS A 496 8.74 27.65 25.14
CA CYS A 496 9.20 27.15 23.84
C CYS A 496 9.27 25.61 23.79
N ARG A 497 9.81 24.97 24.85
CA ARG A 497 9.87 23.49 24.92
C ARG A 497 8.49 22.87 25.09
N ALA A 498 7.59 23.50 25.85
CA ALA A 498 6.24 23.01 26.09
C ALA A 498 5.35 23.07 24.84
N GLY A 499 5.49 24.10 24.00
CA GLY A 499 4.74 24.23 22.73
C GLY A 499 5.05 23.12 21.71
N ARG A 500 6.22 22.48 21.81
CA ARG A 500 6.56 21.29 21.01
C ARG A 500 5.74 20.06 21.41
N ALA A 501 5.48 19.87 22.70
CA ALA A 501 4.80 18.68 23.23
C ALA A 501 3.30 18.60 22.91
N THR A 502 2.70 19.68 22.41
CA THR A 502 1.28 19.74 22.01
C THR A 502 1.06 19.55 20.51
N SER A 503 2.13 19.41 19.72
CA SER A 503 2.12 19.45 18.26
C SER A 503 2.50 18.13 17.58
N ASP A 504 2.97 17.14 18.36
CA ASP A 504 3.20 15.74 17.98
C ASP A 504 1.99 14.88 18.39
#